data_AF-A0A6C0LGQ2-F1
#
_entry.id   AF-A0A6C0LGQ2-F1
#
_cell.length_a   1.000
_cell.length_b   1.000
_cell.length_c   1.000
_cell.angle_alpha   90.00
_cell.angle_beta   90.00
_cell.angle_gamma   90.00
#
_symmetry.space_group_name_H-M   'P 1'
#
loop_
_entity.id
_entity.type
_entity.pdbx_description
1 polymer ?
#
loop_
_entity_poly.entity_id
_entity_poly.type
_entity_poly.pdbx_seq_one_letter_code
_entity_poly.pdbx_strand_id
1 'polypeptide(L)'
;MSYYLLPTKNTMIDILPKISTDISLVPRISQSLDYYIQTMNEELHTNIESNHTLEYLQKNINPHEYLFTNVSGAKFSVSKMKPYSSEFYVFLEIIYTLDIFDFFINKNITTFICSQHSKSIIECIDIVRENYNDEHCKECLERYIDFMYFELDYLGSLETYIYSFLSCLAHVLEFQNHDGITVIKIDTIVHKPILDILFLFTSLYEKVYIIKPNASNLCNNEKYIVAKHFLGSIKHIESYLPEITKILLHTKLKSKLPLFSSIVKDDLPYYFLNKVEEVNIIIGHQYLEHIEQMIHLVKNKTKEDKIEHRKKTNIQKCIQWCEKYKIPYNRFIEKVNIFLNTQQEQEQEDEKDLIVEE
;
A
#
# COMPACT_ATOMS: atom_id res chain seq x y z
N MET A 1 9.58 0.31 8.84
CA MET A 1 9.12 -0.40 7.63
C MET A 1 9.32 -1.88 7.85
N SER A 2 8.27 -2.66 7.62
CA SER A 2 8.30 -4.10 7.83
C SER A 2 7.90 -4.77 6.53
N TYR A 3 8.75 -5.67 6.04
CA TYR A 3 8.39 -6.60 4.98
C TYR A 3 8.48 -8.02 5.54
N TYR A 4 7.68 -8.91 4.98
CA TYR A 4 7.55 -10.28 5.46
C TYR A 4 7.67 -11.23 4.29
N LEU A 5 8.69 -12.08 4.33
CA LEU A 5 8.86 -13.16 3.37
C LEU A 5 7.86 -14.28 3.68
N LEU A 6 7.07 -14.65 2.68
CA LEU A 6 6.21 -15.81 2.74
C LEU A 6 7.01 -17.09 2.42
N PRO A 7 6.67 -18.23 3.04
CA PRO A 7 7.32 -19.49 2.77
C PRO A 7 6.98 -19.97 1.36
N THR A 8 7.97 -20.06 0.49
CA THR A 8 7.81 -20.56 -0.88
C THR A 8 8.11 -22.05 -0.93
N LYS A 9 7.26 -22.81 -1.62
CA LYS A 9 7.49 -24.20 -2.00
C LYS A 9 7.08 -24.40 -3.44
N ASN A 10 8.02 -24.87 -4.25
CA ASN A 10 7.78 -25.24 -5.64
C ASN A 10 7.06 -26.60 -5.70
N THR A 11 5.79 -26.60 -5.31
CA THR A 11 4.90 -27.77 -5.34
C THR A 11 3.73 -27.49 -6.25
N MET A 12 3.34 -28.49 -7.06
CA MET A 12 2.11 -28.42 -7.84
C MET A 12 0.88 -28.39 -6.92
N ILE A 13 -0.07 -27.51 -7.24
CA ILE A 13 -1.28 -27.27 -6.47
C ILE A 13 -2.49 -27.57 -7.37
N ASP A 14 -3.37 -28.46 -6.92
CA ASP A 14 -4.60 -28.79 -7.64
C ASP A 14 -5.61 -27.62 -7.56
N ILE A 15 -5.96 -27.04 -8.70
CA ILE A 15 -7.01 -26.01 -8.80
C ILE A 15 -8.38 -26.70 -8.98
N LEU A 16 -9.29 -26.47 -8.05
CA LEU A 16 -10.67 -26.97 -8.12
C LEU A 16 -11.62 -25.95 -7.46
N PRO A 17 -12.12 -24.96 -8.23
CA PRO A 17 -12.92 -23.88 -7.68
C PRO A 17 -14.26 -24.39 -7.15
N LYS A 18 -14.64 -23.93 -5.95
CA LYS A 18 -15.94 -24.18 -5.34
C LYS A 18 -16.72 -22.87 -5.25
N ILE A 19 -17.96 -22.89 -5.73
CA ILE A 19 -18.87 -21.75 -5.64
C ILE A 19 -19.62 -21.85 -4.31
N SER A 20 -19.67 -20.74 -3.58
CA SER A 20 -20.42 -20.63 -2.35
C SER A 20 -21.93 -20.61 -2.63
N THR A 21 -22.70 -21.27 -1.77
CA THR A 21 -24.16 -21.09 -1.71
C THR A 21 -24.55 -19.90 -0.85
N ASP A 22 -23.63 -19.41 -0.03
CA ASP A 22 -23.86 -18.34 0.93
C ASP A 22 -23.75 -16.96 0.28
N ILE A 23 -24.41 -15.98 0.90
CA ILE A 23 -24.43 -14.58 0.44
C ILE A 23 -23.09 -13.88 0.76
N SER A 24 -22.38 -14.33 1.80
CA SER A 24 -21.11 -13.77 2.25
C SER A 24 -20.14 -14.88 2.69
N LEU A 25 -18.86 -14.53 2.83
CA LEU A 25 -17.83 -15.44 3.36
C LEU A 25 -17.32 -14.91 4.69
N VAL A 26 -17.06 -15.84 5.61
CA VAL A 26 -16.42 -15.54 6.89
C VAL A 26 -14.89 -15.56 6.70
N PRO A 27 -14.13 -14.69 7.40
CA PRO A 27 -12.67 -14.77 7.42
C PRO A 27 -12.16 -16.16 7.80
N ARG A 28 -11.21 -16.69 7.03
CA ARG A 28 -10.58 -18.00 7.28
C ARG A 28 -9.53 -17.94 8.37
N ILE A 29 -8.86 -16.79 8.48
CA ILE A 29 -7.85 -16.43 9.48
C ILE A 29 -8.14 -15.02 10.02
N SER A 30 -7.54 -14.63 11.14
CA SER A 30 -7.62 -13.27 11.69
C SER A 30 -9.05 -12.78 11.97
N GLN A 31 -9.96 -13.67 12.37
CA GLN A 31 -11.38 -13.35 12.60
C GLN A 31 -11.60 -12.26 13.65
N SER A 32 -10.85 -12.32 14.75
CA SER A 32 -10.94 -11.30 15.81
C SER A 32 -10.47 -9.94 15.32
N LEU A 33 -9.36 -9.89 14.60
CA LEU A 33 -8.84 -8.65 14.01
C LEU A 33 -9.85 -8.03 13.04
N ASP A 34 -10.42 -8.84 12.14
CA ASP A 34 -11.44 -8.40 11.19
C ASP A 34 -12.66 -7.81 11.90
N TYR A 35 -13.14 -8.49 12.95
CA TYR A 35 -14.23 -8.00 13.80
C TYR A 35 -13.93 -6.65 14.46
N TYR A 36 -12.75 -6.48 15.06
CA TYR A 36 -12.36 -5.22 15.71
C TYR A 36 -12.20 -4.09 14.69
N ILE A 37 -11.64 -4.38 13.51
CA ILE A 37 -11.51 -3.41 12.41
C ILE A 37 -12.90 -2.90 11.98
N GLN A 38 -13.85 -3.81 11.77
CA GLN A 38 -15.22 -3.44 11.40
C GLN A 38 -15.88 -2.59 12.49
N THR A 39 -15.80 -3.05 13.74
CA THR A 39 -16.40 -2.35 14.89
C THR A 39 -15.84 -0.94 15.06
N MET A 40 -14.52 -0.76 14.97
CA MET A 40 -13.90 0.57 15.13
C MET A 40 -14.19 1.50 13.95
N ASN A 41 -14.29 0.97 12.73
CA ASN A 41 -14.71 1.76 11.57
C ASN A 41 -16.16 2.23 11.70
N GLU A 42 -17.08 1.37 12.15
CA GLU A 42 -18.47 1.76 12.44
C GLU A 42 -18.54 2.86 13.52
N GLU A 43 -17.76 2.72 14.60
CA GLU A 43 -17.67 3.75 15.64
C GLU A 43 -17.13 5.07 15.07
N LEU A 44 -16.07 5.01 14.26
CA LEU A 44 -15.49 6.20 13.63
C LEU A 44 -16.51 6.92 12.75
N HIS A 45 -17.22 6.18 11.89
CA HIS A 45 -18.25 6.75 11.01
C HIS A 45 -19.42 7.34 11.80
N THR A 46 -19.81 6.74 12.92
CA THR A 46 -20.90 7.26 13.77
C THR A 46 -20.54 8.58 14.46
N ASN A 47 -19.26 8.77 14.80
CA ASN A 47 -18.79 9.98 15.49
C ASN A 47 -18.42 11.13 14.54
N ILE A 48 -18.30 10.89 13.23
CA ILE A 48 -17.87 11.89 12.26
C ILE A 48 -19.08 12.61 11.64
N GLU A 49 -19.09 13.94 11.73
CA GLU A 49 -20.17 14.77 11.20
C GLU A 49 -20.19 14.85 9.66
N SER A 50 -19.03 14.70 9.01
CA SER A 50 -18.90 14.80 7.54
C SER A 50 -17.65 14.12 6.99
N ASN A 51 -17.70 13.68 5.73
CA ASN A 51 -16.54 13.11 5.02
C ASN A 51 -15.32 14.05 5.00
N HIS A 52 -15.54 15.36 4.90
CA HIS A 52 -14.46 16.36 4.98
C HIS A 52 -13.71 16.32 6.33
N THR A 53 -14.40 15.99 7.42
CA THR A 53 -13.77 15.87 8.73
C THR A 53 -12.89 14.62 8.79
N LEU A 54 -13.33 13.52 8.17
CA LEU A 54 -12.53 12.30 8.05
C LEU A 54 -11.26 12.54 7.22
N GLU A 55 -11.38 13.15 6.04
CA GLU A 55 -10.24 13.50 5.19
C GLU A 55 -9.25 14.41 5.92
N TYR A 56 -9.75 15.42 6.63
CA TYR A 56 -8.93 16.31 7.45
C TYR A 56 -8.18 15.53 8.54
N LEU A 57 -8.85 14.61 9.24
CA LEU A 57 -8.20 13.81 10.29
C LEU A 57 -7.14 12.88 9.72
N GLN A 58 -7.47 12.14 8.67
CA GLN A 58 -6.54 11.25 7.98
C GLN A 58 -5.29 12.03 7.54
N LYS A 59 -5.47 13.23 6.98
CA LYS A 59 -4.36 14.10 6.56
C LYS A 59 -3.42 14.47 7.70
N ASN A 60 -3.96 14.72 8.89
CA ASN A 60 -3.16 15.17 10.05
C ASN A 60 -2.57 14.00 10.86
N ILE A 61 -3.12 12.80 10.73
CA ILE A 61 -2.67 11.62 11.46
C ILE A 61 -1.66 10.83 10.64
N ASN A 62 -1.84 10.74 9.31
CA ASN A 62 -0.95 10.02 8.43
C ASN A 62 0.48 10.63 8.49
N PRO A 63 1.48 9.89 8.97
CA PRO A 63 2.81 10.43 9.24
C PRO A 63 3.54 10.97 8.02
N HIS A 64 3.23 10.45 6.83
CA HIS A 64 3.92 10.76 5.58
C HIS A 64 3.05 11.53 4.58
N GLU A 65 1.90 12.05 5.03
CA GLU A 65 0.94 12.75 4.18
C GLU A 65 1.53 13.97 3.45
N TYR A 66 2.45 14.67 4.10
CA TYR A 66 3.07 15.88 3.57
C TYR A 66 4.19 15.61 2.56
N LEU A 67 4.51 14.34 2.25
CA LEU A 67 5.34 14.02 1.09
C LEU A 67 4.68 14.53 -0.20
N PHE A 68 3.38 14.28 -0.35
CA PHE A 68 2.62 14.64 -1.52
C PHE A 68 1.78 15.91 -1.32
N THR A 69 1.11 16.05 -0.18
CA THR A 69 0.20 17.18 0.04
C THR A 69 0.91 18.41 0.61
N ASN A 70 0.35 19.58 0.32
CA ASN A 70 0.85 20.83 0.90
C ASN A 70 0.70 20.84 2.42
N VAL A 71 1.76 21.32 3.08
CA VAL A 71 1.77 21.59 4.52
C VAL A 71 0.84 22.78 4.80
N SER A 72 0.01 22.69 5.84
CA SER A 72 -0.87 23.79 6.26
C SER A 72 -0.07 25.08 6.49
N GLY A 73 -0.48 26.18 5.86
CA GLY A 73 0.23 27.47 5.94
C GLY A 73 1.38 27.63 4.92
N ALA A 74 1.75 26.58 4.19
CA ALA A 74 2.71 26.63 3.10
C ALA A 74 2.04 26.38 1.74
N LYS A 75 2.67 26.87 0.66
CA LYS A 75 2.21 26.64 -0.72
C LYS A 75 2.79 25.36 -1.35
N PHE A 76 3.59 24.61 -0.60
CA PHE A 76 4.35 23.46 -1.07
C PHE A 76 4.32 22.30 -0.07
N SER A 77 4.47 21.08 -0.59
CA SER A 77 4.70 19.85 0.17
C SER A 77 6.14 19.76 0.66
N VAL A 78 6.44 18.75 1.47
CA VAL A 78 7.80 18.49 1.96
C VAL A 78 8.72 18.08 0.82
N SER A 79 8.28 17.17 -0.04
CA SER A 79 9.01 16.84 -1.25
C SER A 79 8.97 18.01 -2.24
N LYS A 80 10.07 18.26 -2.93
CA LYS A 80 10.11 19.18 -4.08
C LYS A 80 9.60 18.53 -5.36
N MET A 81 9.55 17.20 -5.40
CA MET A 81 9.00 16.47 -6.53
C MET A 81 7.49 16.70 -6.62
N LYS A 82 6.98 16.72 -7.84
CA LYS A 82 5.56 16.88 -8.13
C LYS A 82 5.06 15.73 -9.00
N PRO A 83 5.07 14.50 -8.46
CA PRO A 83 4.60 13.34 -9.22
C PRO A 83 3.10 13.43 -9.48
N TYR A 84 2.60 12.61 -10.41
CA TYR A 84 1.17 12.58 -10.74
C TYR A 84 0.28 12.17 -9.56
N SER A 85 0.78 11.36 -8.62
CA SER A 85 0.05 10.94 -7.41
C SER A 85 0.96 10.47 -6.27
N SER A 86 0.39 10.26 -5.08
CA SER A 86 1.10 9.79 -3.87
C SER A 86 1.73 8.40 -4.03
N GLU A 87 1.18 7.57 -4.91
CA GLU A 87 1.64 6.20 -5.21
C GLU A 87 3.09 6.18 -5.68
N PHE A 88 3.58 7.28 -6.27
CA PHE A 88 5.00 7.45 -6.58
C PHE A 88 5.90 7.20 -5.37
N TYR A 89 5.59 7.84 -4.22
CA TYR A 89 6.42 7.71 -3.02
C TYR A 89 6.32 6.31 -2.43
N VAL A 90 5.11 5.72 -2.44
CA VAL A 90 4.87 4.36 -1.99
C VAL A 90 5.70 3.38 -2.80
N PHE A 91 5.65 3.47 -4.12
CA PHE A 91 6.38 2.57 -5.01
C PHE A 91 7.89 2.79 -4.95
N LEU A 92 8.36 4.05 -4.87
CA LEU A 92 9.77 4.36 -4.63
C LEU A 92 10.30 3.68 -3.37
N GLU A 93 9.51 3.70 -2.30
CA GLU A 93 9.85 3.04 -1.04
C GLU A 93 9.99 1.53 -1.23
N ILE A 94 9.07 0.90 -1.98
CA ILE A 94 9.11 -0.54 -2.28
C ILE A 94 10.37 -0.87 -3.11
N ILE A 95 10.66 -0.08 -4.15
CA ILE A 95 11.81 -0.28 -5.03
C ILE A 95 13.11 -0.36 -4.23
N TYR A 96 13.37 0.62 -3.36
CA TYR A 96 14.59 0.67 -2.58
C TYR A 96 14.61 -0.28 -1.38
N THR A 97 13.46 -0.68 -0.86
CA THR A 97 13.41 -1.60 0.30
C THR A 97 13.60 -3.04 -0.12
N LEU A 98 13.11 -3.37 -1.30
CA LEU A 98 13.18 -4.70 -1.88
C LEU A 98 13.96 -4.68 -3.18
N ASP A 99 14.95 -3.80 -3.35
CA ASP A 99 15.93 -3.81 -4.46
C ASP A 99 15.33 -4.28 -5.81
N ILE A 100 14.20 -3.69 -6.22
CA ILE A 100 13.38 -4.24 -7.32
C ILE A 100 14.17 -4.28 -8.63
N PHE A 101 14.95 -3.23 -8.91
CA PHE A 101 15.63 -3.06 -10.18
C PHE A 101 17.08 -3.54 -10.20
N ASP A 102 17.60 -4.03 -9.08
CA ASP A 102 18.98 -4.51 -8.96
C ASP A 102 19.23 -5.75 -9.83
N PHE A 103 18.21 -6.57 -10.04
CA PHE A 103 18.30 -7.73 -10.93
C PHE A 103 18.26 -7.35 -12.43
N PHE A 104 17.86 -6.12 -12.73
CA PHE A 104 17.74 -5.60 -14.09
C PHE A 104 18.87 -4.63 -14.45
N ILE A 105 19.98 -4.66 -13.71
CA ILE A 105 21.18 -3.89 -14.02
C ILE A 105 21.75 -4.39 -15.35
N ASN A 106 22.02 -3.48 -16.29
CA ASN A 106 22.54 -3.74 -17.65
C ASN A 106 21.56 -4.29 -18.69
N LYS A 107 20.25 -4.31 -18.44
CA LYS A 107 19.27 -4.54 -19.51
C LYS A 107 18.13 -3.53 -19.47
N ASN A 108 17.64 -3.17 -20.64
CA ASN A 108 16.33 -2.53 -20.75
C ASN A 108 15.26 -3.58 -20.45
N ILE A 109 14.17 -3.16 -19.81
CA ILE A 109 13.08 -4.04 -19.42
C ILE A 109 11.78 -3.67 -20.14
N THR A 110 10.93 -4.67 -20.36
CA THR A 110 9.53 -4.46 -20.72
C THR A 110 8.68 -4.45 -19.45
N THR A 111 7.78 -3.48 -19.33
CA THR A 111 6.95 -3.30 -18.15
C THR A 111 5.47 -3.24 -18.51
N PHE A 112 4.61 -3.74 -17.62
CA PHE A 112 3.16 -3.65 -17.76
C PHE A 112 2.54 -3.19 -16.45
N ILE A 113 1.74 -2.13 -16.51
CA ILE A 113 1.18 -1.49 -15.32
C ILE A 113 -0.33 -1.38 -15.47
N CYS A 114 -1.04 -2.22 -14.71
CA CYS A 114 -2.49 -2.23 -14.60
C CYS A 114 -2.90 -1.58 -13.26
N SER A 115 -3.02 -0.25 -13.26
CA SER A 115 -3.41 0.54 -12.08
C SER A 115 -4.05 1.86 -12.49
N GLN A 116 -4.90 2.41 -11.62
CA GLN A 116 -5.47 3.74 -11.80
C GLN A 116 -4.38 4.83 -11.79
N HIS A 117 -3.28 4.56 -11.09
CA HIS A 117 -2.14 5.46 -10.92
C HIS A 117 -0.95 5.08 -11.82
N SER A 118 -1.21 4.43 -12.96
CA SER A 118 -0.16 3.94 -13.87
C SER A 118 0.87 5.00 -14.26
N LYS A 119 0.44 6.25 -14.50
CA LYS A 119 1.34 7.36 -14.83
C LYS A 119 2.38 7.65 -13.74
N SER A 120 1.97 7.63 -12.47
CA SER A 120 2.87 7.87 -11.32
C SER A 120 3.86 6.73 -11.13
N ILE A 121 3.42 5.49 -11.40
CA ILE A 121 4.29 4.31 -11.36
C ILE A 121 5.31 4.37 -12.50
N ILE A 122 4.90 4.65 -13.73
CA ILE A 122 5.80 4.84 -14.89
C ILE A 122 6.81 5.95 -14.60
N GLU A 123 6.35 7.12 -14.15
CA GLU A 123 7.22 8.25 -13.77
C GLU A 123 8.27 7.83 -12.74
N CYS A 124 7.90 6.98 -11.77
CA CYS A 124 8.84 6.45 -10.78
C CYS A 124 9.89 5.53 -11.42
N ILE A 125 9.48 4.63 -12.31
CA ILE A 125 10.40 3.75 -13.04
C ILE A 125 11.38 4.58 -13.87
N ASP A 126 10.87 5.52 -14.67
CA ASP A 126 11.67 6.40 -15.54
C ASP A 126 12.72 7.18 -14.76
N ILE A 127 12.38 7.68 -13.57
CA ILE A 127 13.33 8.42 -12.71
C ILE A 127 14.38 7.49 -12.11
N VAL A 128 13.97 6.33 -11.59
CA VAL A 128 14.92 5.38 -10.97
C VAL A 128 15.82 4.72 -12.02
N ARG A 129 15.32 4.55 -13.24
CA ARG A 129 15.98 3.89 -14.36
C ARG A 129 16.28 4.84 -15.52
N GLU A 130 16.59 6.11 -15.21
CA GLU A 130 16.80 7.18 -16.19
C GLU A 130 17.87 6.89 -17.26
N ASN A 131 18.79 5.97 -16.98
CA ASN A 131 19.87 5.55 -17.88
C ASN A 131 19.48 4.38 -18.81
N TYR A 132 18.25 3.87 -18.72
CA TYR A 132 17.75 2.75 -19.50
C TYR A 132 16.65 3.19 -20.45
N ASN A 133 16.55 2.51 -21.59
CA ASN A 133 15.47 2.74 -22.55
C ASN A 133 14.41 1.64 -22.36
N ASP A 134 13.74 1.67 -21.21
CA ASP A 134 12.70 0.70 -20.87
C ASP A 134 11.44 0.90 -21.74
N GLU A 135 10.70 -0.17 -21.99
CA GLU A 135 9.45 -0.14 -22.75
C GLU A 135 8.26 -0.32 -21.82
N HIS A 136 7.33 0.66 -21.81
CA HIS A 136 6.08 0.58 -21.05
C HIS A 136 4.93 0.11 -21.94
N CYS A 137 4.55 -1.16 -21.81
CA CYS A 137 3.43 -1.75 -22.54
C CYS A 137 2.10 -1.29 -21.92
N LYS A 138 1.20 -0.76 -22.76
CA LYS A 138 -0.16 -0.38 -22.36
C LYS A 138 -1.11 -1.57 -22.28
N GLU A 139 -0.86 -2.56 -23.13
CA GLU A 139 -1.63 -3.80 -23.23
C GLU A 139 -0.63 -4.96 -23.21
N CYS A 140 -1.04 -6.09 -22.64
CA CYS A 140 -0.32 -7.34 -22.78
C CYS A 140 -0.48 -7.82 -24.24
N LEU A 141 0.38 -7.30 -25.11
CA LEU A 141 0.58 -7.80 -26.47
C LEU A 141 1.39 -9.10 -26.40
N GLU A 142 1.59 -9.82 -27.52
CA GLU A 142 2.31 -11.12 -27.63
C GLU A 142 3.80 -11.10 -27.18
N ARG A 143 4.21 -10.16 -26.33
CA ARG A 143 5.55 -10.00 -25.77
C ARG A 143 5.53 -10.39 -24.31
N TYR A 144 6.61 -11.02 -23.87
CA TYR A 144 6.83 -11.28 -22.47
C TYR A 144 7.29 -10.00 -21.72
N ILE A 145 6.91 -9.91 -20.46
CA ILE A 145 7.06 -8.75 -19.59
C ILE A 145 8.03 -9.07 -18.45
N ASP A 146 9.04 -8.23 -18.25
CA ASP A 146 10.00 -8.37 -17.14
C ASP A 146 9.43 -7.89 -15.80
N PHE A 147 8.69 -6.77 -15.81
CA PHE A 147 8.13 -6.16 -14.60
C PHE A 147 6.63 -5.87 -14.75
N MET A 148 5.82 -6.48 -13.88
CA MET A 148 4.40 -6.20 -13.81
C MET A 148 4.01 -5.47 -12.53
N TYR A 149 3.10 -4.52 -12.64
CA TYR A 149 2.45 -3.87 -11.50
C TYR A 149 0.93 -3.97 -11.66
N PHE A 150 0.26 -4.45 -10.63
CA PHE A 150 -1.19 -4.56 -10.58
C PHE A 150 -1.76 -3.84 -9.37
N GLU A 151 -2.93 -3.24 -9.55
CA GLU A 151 -3.79 -2.76 -8.48
C GLU A 151 -5.11 -3.52 -8.55
N LEU A 152 -5.42 -4.27 -7.49
CA LEU A 152 -6.68 -5.02 -7.43
C LEU A 152 -7.86 -4.08 -7.18
N ASP A 153 -9.03 -4.45 -7.67
CA ASP A 153 -10.26 -3.68 -7.44
C ASP A 153 -10.86 -4.06 -6.07
N TYR A 154 -10.52 -3.27 -5.05
CA TYR A 154 -11.03 -3.40 -3.68
C TYR A 154 -12.23 -2.49 -3.38
N LEU A 155 -12.64 -1.64 -4.33
CA LEU A 155 -13.85 -0.81 -4.20
C LEU A 155 -15.11 -1.60 -4.54
N GLY A 156 -14.96 -2.64 -5.36
CA GLY A 156 -16.01 -3.60 -5.69
C GLY A 156 -16.34 -4.57 -4.53
N SER A 157 -17.20 -5.55 -4.85
CA SER A 157 -17.53 -6.62 -3.92
C SER A 157 -16.40 -7.65 -3.81
N LEU A 158 -16.48 -8.56 -2.83
CA LEU A 158 -15.50 -9.64 -2.66
C LEU A 158 -15.35 -10.49 -3.94
N GLU A 159 -16.42 -10.67 -4.71
CA GLU A 159 -16.40 -11.36 -5.99
C GLU A 159 -15.54 -10.63 -7.03
N THR A 160 -15.67 -9.30 -7.12
CA THR A 160 -14.84 -8.46 -8.01
C THR A 160 -13.38 -8.50 -7.57
N TYR A 161 -13.12 -8.46 -6.25
CA TYR A 161 -11.77 -8.56 -5.72
C TYR A 161 -11.11 -9.89 -6.08
N ILE A 162 -11.79 -11.02 -5.86
CA ILE A 162 -11.32 -12.37 -6.23
C ILE A 162 -11.09 -12.45 -7.75
N TYR A 163 -12.03 -11.94 -8.55
CA TYR A 163 -11.91 -11.93 -10.00
C TYR A 163 -10.70 -11.13 -10.48
N SER A 164 -10.46 -9.93 -9.92
CA SER A 164 -9.30 -9.10 -10.26
C SER A 164 -7.99 -9.81 -9.91
N PHE A 165 -7.95 -10.54 -8.79
CA PHE A 165 -6.75 -11.27 -8.38
C PHE A 165 -6.48 -12.49 -9.28
N LEU A 166 -7.53 -13.23 -9.68
CA LEU A 166 -7.42 -14.31 -10.67
C LEU A 166 -6.98 -13.78 -12.04
N SER A 167 -7.50 -12.63 -12.45
CA SER A 167 -7.08 -11.96 -13.69
C SER A 167 -5.60 -11.61 -13.64
N CYS A 168 -5.12 -11.03 -12.54
CA CYS A 168 -3.68 -10.78 -12.33
C CYS A 168 -2.86 -12.07 -12.44
N LEU A 169 -3.28 -13.16 -11.79
CA LEU A 169 -2.60 -14.46 -11.89
C LEU A 169 -2.56 -15.00 -13.32
N ALA A 170 -3.64 -14.85 -14.09
CA ALA A 170 -3.69 -15.26 -15.49
C ALA A 170 -2.68 -14.48 -16.34
N HIS A 171 -2.60 -13.15 -16.20
CA HIS A 171 -1.63 -12.34 -16.93
C HIS A 171 -0.19 -12.71 -16.58
N VAL A 172 0.09 -13.00 -15.30
CA VAL A 172 1.41 -13.48 -14.87
C VAL A 172 1.75 -14.82 -15.53
N LEU A 173 0.83 -15.77 -15.55
CA LEU A 173 1.07 -17.08 -16.16
C LEU A 173 1.25 -17.01 -17.69
N GLU A 174 0.58 -16.06 -18.34
CA GLU A 174 0.59 -15.92 -19.80
C GLU A 174 1.79 -15.10 -20.30
N PHE A 175 2.15 -14.02 -19.61
CA PHE A 175 3.08 -13.02 -20.16
C PHE A 175 4.34 -12.76 -19.32
N GLN A 176 4.48 -13.28 -18.10
CA GLN A 176 5.65 -12.97 -17.27
C GLN A 176 6.91 -13.68 -17.79
N ASN A 177 8.00 -12.93 -17.98
CA ASN A 177 9.32 -13.49 -18.30
C ASN A 177 9.87 -14.33 -17.13
N HIS A 178 10.72 -15.31 -17.44
CA HIS A 178 11.56 -15.95 -16.43
C HIS A 178 12.37 -14.89 -15.68
N ASP A 179 12.52 -15.07 -14.38
CA ASP A 179 13.09 -14.11 -13.42
C ASP A 179 12.35 -12.77 -13.30
N GLY A 180 11.19 -12.62 -13.94
CA GLY A 180 10.40 -11.41 -13.85
C GLY A 180 9.92 -11.11 -12.44
N ILE A 181 9.58 -9.85 -12.18
CA ILE A 181 9.06 -9.37 -10.90
C ILE A 181 7.62 -8.88 -11.06
N THR A 182 6.75 -9.19 -10.10
CA THR A 182 5.38 -8.69 -10.05
C THR A 182 5.12 -8.01 -8.72
N VAL A 183 4.57 -6.79 -8.76
CA VAL A 183 4.08 -6.04 -7.60
C VAL A 183 2.56 -5.95 -7.67
N ILE A 184 1.87 -6.25 -6.57
CA ILE A 184 0.40 -6.25 -6.52
C ILE A 184 -0.04 -5.43 -5.31
N LYS A 185 -0.73 -4.31 -5.54
CA LYS A 185 -1.43 -3.56 -4.49
C LYS A 185 -2.71 -4.30 -4.10
N ILE A 186 -2.82 -4.64 -2.83
CA ILE A 186 -3.87 -5.48 -2.24
C ILE A 186 -4.38 -4.88 -0.92
N ASP A 187 -5.52 -5.36 -0.41
CA ASP A 187 -6.12 -4.89 0.84
C ASP A 187 -6.40 -6.06 1.81
N THR A 188 -7.52 -6.78 1.67
CA THR A 188 -7.84 -7.91 2.56
C THR A 188 -7.17 -9.22 2.09
N ILE A 189 -6.57 -9.97 3.03
CA ILE A 189 -6.00 -11.32 2.79
C ILE A 189 -6.44 -12.32 3.87
N VAL A 190 -7.73 -12.30 4.18
CA VAL A 190 -8.31 -13.14 5.26
C VAL A 190 -9.24 -14.24 4.74
N HIS A 191 -9.84 -14.06 3.57
CA HIS A 191 -10.78 -15.02 2.99
C HIS A 191 -10.05 -16.15 2.27
N LYS A 192 -10.57 -17.38 2.40
CA LYS A 192 -10.00 -18.58 1.77
C LYS A 192 -9.68 -18.43 0.26
N PRO A 193 -10.58 -17.95 -0.63
CA PRO A 193 -10.24 -17.80 -2.04
C PRO A 193 -9.06 -16.85 -2.30
N ILE A 194 -8.91 -15.79 -1.49
CA ILE A 194 -7.78 -14.84 -1.61
C ILE A 194 -6.48 -15.52 -1.15
N LEU A 195 -6.54 -16.26 -0.03
CA LEU A 195 -5.40 -17.02 0.47
C LEU A 195 -4.98 -18.13 -0.50
N ASP A 196 -5.94 -18.80 -1.13
CA ASP A 196 -5.70 -19.83 -2.14
C ASP A 196 -4.92 -19.24 -3.34
N ILE A 197 -5.33 -18.06 -3.84
CA ILE A 197 -4.62 -17.36 -4.94
C ILE A 197 -3.22 -16.91 -4.50
N LEU A 198 -3.09 -16.33 -3.30
CA LEU A 198 -1.79 -15.94 -2.76
C LEU A 198 -0.85 -17.15 -2.63
N PHE A 199 -1.37 -18.31 -2.23
CA PHE A 199 -0.58 -19.53 -2.13
C PHE A 199 -0.11 -20.01 -3.51
N LEU A 200 -0.94 -19.89 -4.56
CA LEU A 200 -0.51 -20.14 -5.95
C LEU A 200 0.67 -19.23 -6.33
N PHE A 201 0.63 -17.93 -6.00
CA PHE A 201 1.77 -17.03 -6.23
C PHE A 201 3.06 -17.54 -5.55
N THR A 202 2.98 -18.09 -4.33
CA THR A 202 4.18 -18.63 -3.64
C THR A 202 4.77 -19.88 -4.30
N SER A 203 4.03 -20.57 -5.17
CA SER A 203 4.54 -21.69 -5.97
C SER A 203 5.21 -21.25 -7.27
N LEU A 204 4.90 -20.04 -7.75
CA LEU A 204 5.33 -19.53 -9.05
C LEU A 204 6.61 -18.68 -9.00
N TYR A 205 7.02 -18.25 -7.81
CA TYR A 205 8.12 -17.31 -7.60
C TYR A 205 9.10 -17.85 -6.55
N GLU A 206 10.38 -17.51 -6.68
CA GLU A 206 11.36 -17.89 -5.65
C GLU A 206 11.08 -17.21 -4.31
N LYS A 207 10.70 -15.93 -4.34
CA LYS A 207 10.48 -15.11 -3.14
C LYS A 207 9.22 -14.29 -3.28
N VAL A 208 8.32 -14.38 -2.30
CA VAL A 208 7.10 -13.58 -2.24
C VAL A 208 7.06 -12.83 -0.92
N TYR A 209 7.00 -11.51 -0.99
CA TYR A 209 6.96 -10.63 0.17
C TYR A 209 5.59 -10.00 0.32
N ILE A 210 5.18 -9.75 1.57
CA ILE A 210 4.13 -8.78 1.90
C ILE A 210 4.80 -7.57 2.54
N ILE A 211 4.52 -6.37 2.04
CA ILE A 211 5.08 -5.12 2.55
C ILE A 211 3.99 -4.06 2.72
N LYS A 212 4.07 -3.29 3.82
CA LYS A 212 3.32 -2.04 4.00
C LYS A 212 4.31 -0.88 4.08
N PRO A 213 4.49 -0.11 2.99
CA PRO A 213 5.39 1.04 2.99
C PRO A 213 4.95 2.13 3.95
N ASN A 214 5.89 2.87 4.55
CA ASN A 214 5.49 3.91 5.49
C ASN A 214 4.83 5.11 4.79
N ALA A 215 5.18 5.38 3.52
CA ALA A 215 4.56 6.39 2.69
C ALA A 215 3.11 6.04 2.27
N SER A 216 2.69 4.78 2.45
CA SER A 216 1.28 4.40 2.26
C SER A 216 0.42 4.98 3.38
N ASN A 217 -0.85 5.27 3.09
CA ASN A 217 -1.75 5.82 4.10
C ASN A 217 -1.97 4.80 5.23
N LEU A 218 -1.61 5.15 6.46
CA LEU A 218 -1.78 4.26 7.60
C LEU A 218 -3.24 4.10 8.03
N CYS A 219 -4.14 4.95 7.53
CA CYS A 219 -5.57 4.85 7.71
C CYS A 219 -6.25 3.97 6.64
N ASN A 220 -5.48 3.20 5.87
CA ASN A 220 -6.00 2.13 5.02
C ASN A 220 -5.33 0.80 5.33
N ASN A 221 -5.99 -0.31 4.98
CA ASN A 221 -5.46 -1.65 5.12
C ASN A 221 -4.65 -2.09 3.88
N GLU A 222 -4.33 -1.14 2.99
CA GLU A 222 -3.57 -1.41 1.78
C GLU A 222 -2.17 -1.90 2.13
N LYS A 223 -1.74 -2.91 1.38
CA LYS A 223 -0.42 -3.52 1.44
C LYS A 223 -0.07 -4.02 0.04
N TYR A 224 1.16 -4.49 -0.11
CA TYR A 224 1.70 -4.88 -1.40
C TYR A 224 2.27 -6.28 -1.32
N ILE A 225 1.92 -7.11 -2.30
CA ILE A 225 2.64 -8.34 -2.57
C ILE A 225 3.77 -8.00 -3.53
N VAL A 226 4.99 -8.43 -3.24
CA VAL A 226 6.13 -8.32 -4.16
C VAL A 226 6.66 -9.72 -4.41
N ALA A 227 6.38 -10.24 -5.60
CA ALA A 227 6.80 -11.56 -6.04
C ALA A 227 8.01 -11.42 -6.97
N LYS A 228 9.13 -12.02 -6.59
CA LYS A 228 10.42 -11.90 -7.29
C LYS A 228 10.89 -13.23 -7.84
N HIS A 229 11.54 -13.15 -8.98
CA HIS A 229 12.11 -14.28 -9.73
C HIS A 229 11.02 -15.30 -10.11
N PHE A 230 10.24 -14.95 -11.12
CA PHE A 230 9.25 -15.85 -11.69
C PHE A 230 9.94 -17.11 -12.26
N LEU A 231 9.50 -18.28 -11.80
CA LEU A 231 10.13 -19.55 -12.14
C LEU A 231 9.81 -20.03 -13.56
N GLY A 232 8.73 -19.53 -14.18
CA GLY A 232 8.39 -19.85 -15.58
C GLY A 232 8.22 -21.34 -15.89
N SER A 233 7.90 -22.17 -14.90
CA SER A 233 7.80 -23.62 -15.09
C SER A 233 6.64 -23.96 -16.02
N ILE A 234 6.95 -24.50 -17.22
CA ILE A 234 5.95 -24.97 -18.21
C ILE A 234 4.87 -25.85 -17.56
N LYS A 235 5.26 -26.79 -16.67
CA LYS A 235 4.32 -27.65 -15.95
C LYS A 235 3.28 -26.88 -15.11
N HIS A 236 3.69 -25.79 -14.47
CA HIS A 236 2.79 -24.95 -13.68
C HIS A 236 1.85 -24.18 -14.60
N ILE A 237 2.39 -23.60 -15.68
CA ILE A 237 1.62 -22.83 -16.67
C ILE A 237 0.55 -23.72 -17.32
N GLU A 238 0.95 -24.88 -17.85
CA GLU A 238 0.03 -25.83 -18.51
C GLU A 238 -1.03 -26.39 -17.55
N SER A 239 -0.72 -26.51 -16.25
CA SER A 239 -1.68 -26.98 -15.25
C SER A 239 -2.63 -25.89 -14.77
N TYR A 240 -2.16 -24.65 -14.59
CA TYR A 240 -2.91 -23.60 -13.91
C TYR A 240 -3.69 -22.71 -14.89
N LEU A 241 -3.06 -22.33 -16.00
CA LEU A 241 -3.62 -21.35 -16.94
C LEU A 241 -4.95 -21.81 -17.54
N PRO A 242 -5.15 -23.07 -17.96
CA PRO A 242 -6.44 -23.51 -18.51
C PRO A 242 -7.58 -23.44 -17.48
N GLU A 243 -7.33 -23.87 -16.24
CA GLU A 243 -8.35 -23.84 -15.18
C GLU A 243 -8.70 -22.40 -14.78
N ILE A 244 -7.70 -21.53 -14.63
CA ILE A 244 -7.94 -20.11 -14.33
C ILE A 244 -8.68 -19.42 -15.48
N THR A 245 -8.27 -19.66 -16.73
CA THR A 245 -8.95 -19.11 -17.91
C THR A 245 -10.40 -19.58 -17.98
N LYS A 246 -10.67 -20.85 -17.69
CA LYS A 246 -12.03 -21.39 -17.62
C LYS A 246 -12.87 -20.70 -16.55
N ILE A 247 -12.31 -20.43 -15.37
CA ILE A 247 -12.97 -19.65 -14.31
C ILE A 247 -13.30 -18.24 -14.82
N LEU A 248 -12.33 -17.54 -15.41
CA LEU A 248 -12.49 -16.17 -15.89
C LEU A 248 -13.49 -16.05 -17.04
N LEU A 249 -13.55 -17.03 -17.95
CA LEU A 249 -14.51 -17.06 -19.05
C LEU A 249 -15.92 -17.35 -18.56
N HIS A 250 -16.09 -18.34 -17.69
CA HIS A 250 -17.39 -18.71 -17.15
C HIS A 250 -18.00 -17.59 -16.29
N THR A 251 -17.16 -16.80 -15.61
CA THR A 251 -17.59 -15.63 -14.85
C THR A 251 -18.01 -14.46 -15.75
N LYS A 252 -17.30 -14.18 -16.86
CA LYS A 252 -17.71 -13.15 -17.84
C LYS A 252 -19.05 -13.42 -18.51
N LEU A 253 -19.43 -14.69 -18.69
CA LEU A 253 -20.68 -15.08 -19.34
C LEU A 253 -21.92 -14.92 -18.45
N LYS A 254 -21.75 -14.75 -17.14
CA LYS A 254 -22.86 -14.63 -16.19
C LYS A 254 -23.22 -13.15 -15.97
N SER A 255 -24.50 -12.90 -15.71
CA SER A 255 -24.99 -11.57 -15.33
C SER A 255 -24.46 -11.06 -13.99
N LYS A 256 -24.06 -11.99 -13.09
CA LYS A 256 -23.45 -11.69 -11.79
C LYS A 256 -22.23 -12.59 -11.57
N LEU A 257 -21.16 -12.00 -11.04
CA LEU A 257 -19.96 -12.75 -10.65
C LEU A 257 -20.30 -13.75 -9.53
N PRO A 258 -19.87 -15.02 -9.64
CA PRO A 258 -20.06 -16.01 -8.58
C PRO A 258 -19.09 -15.75 -7.43
N LEU A 259 -19.58 -15.95 -6.20
CA LEU A 259 -18.75 -15.95 -5.00
C LEU A 259 -18.06 -17.30 -4.84
N PHE A 260 -16.73 -17.33 -4.94
CA PHE A 260 -15.96 -18.55 -4.73
C PHE A 260 -15.66 -18.75 -3.25
N SER A 261 -16.02 -19.91 -2.69
CA SER A 261 -15.63 -20.29 -1.33
C SER A 261 -14.19 -20.82 -1.26
N SER A 262 -13.67 -21.32 -2.39
CA SER A 262 -12.30 -21.82 -2.53
C SER A 262 -11.89 -21.88 -4.00
N ILE A 263 -10.60 -21.73 -4.27
CA ILE A 263 -9.97 -21.90 -5.58
C ILE A 263 -9.11 -23.18 -5.62
N VAL A 264 -8.42 -23.49 -4.52
CA VAL A 264 -7.54 -24.66 -4.41
C VAL A 264 -8.30 -25.85 -3.81
N LYS A 265 -8.08 -27.05 -4.35
CA LYS A 265 -8.78 -28.27 -3.94
C LYS A 265 -8.58 -28.62 -2.47
N ASP A 266 -7.32 -28.57 -2.03
CA ASP A 266 -6.88 -28.98 -0.71
C ASP A 266 -6.84 -27.80 0.28
N ASP A 267 -6.74 -28.12 1.58
CA ASP A 267 -6.54 -27.10 2.60
C ASP A 267 -5.12 -26.55 2.59
N LEU A 268 -5.01 -25.24 2.85
CA LEU A 268 -3.75 -24.54 2.85
C LEU A 268 -2.88 -24.99 4.04
N PRO A 269 -1.57 -25.19 3.84
CA PRO A 269 -0.69 -25.62 4.93
C PRO A 269 -0.63 -24.59 6.07
N TYR A 270 -0.60 -25.08 7.32
CA TYR A 270 -0.54 -24.22 8.51
C TYR A 270 0.68 -23.29 8.54
N TYR A 271 1.84 -23.74 8.06
CA TYR A 271 3.04 -22.88 8.04
C TYR A 271 2.84 -21.62 7.18
N PHE A 272 2.05 -21.71 6.11
CA PHE A 272 1.69 -20.59 5.26
C PHE A 272 0.62 -19.73 5.94
N LEU A 273 -0.45 -20.36 6.43
CA LEU A 273 -1.56 -19.65 7.11
C LEU A 273 -1.07 -18.86 8.32
N ASN A 274 -0.26 -19.48 9.19
CA ASN A 274 0.31 -18.83 10.37
C ASN A 274 1.16 -17.63 9.97
N LYS A 275 1.96 -17.75 8.90
CA LYS A 275 2.78 -16.63 8.43
C LYS A 275 1.92 -15.47 7.95
N VAL A 276 0.88 -15.74 7.17
CA VAL A 276 -0.04 -14.68 6.69
C VAL A 276 -0.82 -14.06 7.85
N GLU A 277 -1.23 -14.87 8.83
CA GLU A 277 -1.93 -14.40 10.03
C GLU A 277 -1.03 -13.51 10.90
N GLU A 278 0.24 -13.87 11.11
CA GLU A 278 1.22 -13.01 11.78
C GLU A 278 1.33 -11.63 11.08
N VAL A 279 1.42 -11.63 9.76
CA VAL A 279 1.50 -10.40 8.96
C VAL A 279 0.24 -9.55 9.13
N ASN A 280 -0.93 -10.17 9.05
CA ASN A 280 -2.21 -9.50 9.26
C ASN A 280 -2.31 -8.90 10.66
N ILE A 281 -1.88 -9.63 11.70
CA ILE A 281 -1.91 -9.13 13.08
C ILE A 281 -1.01 -7.90 13.23
N ILE A 282 0.21 -7.93 12.70
CA ILE A 282 1.14 -6.80 12.84
C ILE A 282 0.63 -5.56 12.10
N ILE A 283 0.20 -5.71 10.84
CA ILE A 283 -0.31 -4.59 10.03
C ILE A 283 -1.65 -4.09 10.59
N GLY A 284 -2.54 -5.01 10.96
CA GLY A 284 -3.86 -4.70 11.47
C GLY A 284 -3.83 -4.03 12.84
N HIS A 285 -2.89 -4.40 13.72
CA HIS A 285 -2.70 -3.72 15.00
C HIS A 285 -2.32 -2.25 14.80
N GLN A 286 -1.38 -1.96 13.88
CA GLN A 286 -1.04 -0.58 13.53
C GLN A 286 -2.27 0.16 13.02
N TYR A 287 -3.07 -0.45 12.14
CA TYR A 287 -4.29 0.18 11.61
C TYR A 287 -5.31 0.50 12.72
N LEU A 288 -5.54 -0.41 13.67
CA LEU A 288 -6.42 -0.17 14.82
C LEU A 288 -5.95 1.00 15.70
N GLU A 289 -4.64 1.09 15.98
CA GLU A 289 -4.09 2.24 16.73
C GLU A 289 -4.35 3.58 16.04
N HIS A 290 -4.31 3.61 14.70
CA HIS A 290 -4.59 4.83 13.94
C HIS A 290 -6.08 5.19 13.97
N ILE A 291 -6.98 4.21 13.88
CA ILE A 291 -8.43 4.45 14.03
C ILE A 291 -8.75 4.95 15.43
N GLU A 292 -8.18 4.34 16.46
CA GLU A 292 -8.37 4.78 17.84
C GLU A 292 -7.94 6.24 18.03
N GLN A 293 -6.79 6.60 17.48
CA GLN A 293 -6.31 7.99 17.49
C GLN A 293 -7.25 8.94 16.75
N MET A 294 -7.84 8.52 15.63
CA MET A 294 -8.87 9.29 14.92
C MET A 294 -10.09 9.52 15.81
N ILE A 295 -10.64 8.45 16.41
CA ILE A 295 -11.81 8.53 17.30
C ILE A 295 -11.53 9.46 18.49
N HIS A 296 -10.35 9.35 19.11
CA HIS A 296 -9.95 10.21 20.22
C HIS A 296 -9.79 11.69 19.81
N LEU A 297 -9.35 11.97 18.58
CA LEU A 297 -9.27 13.34 18.04
C LEU A 297 -10.64 13.91 17.68
N VAL A 298 -11.61 13.05 17.33
CA VAL A 298 -13.01 13.46 17.10
C VAL A 298 -13.68 13.82 18.43
N LYS A 299 -13.49 13.02 19.47
CA LYS A 299 -14.17 13.18 20.78
C LYS A 299 -13.65 14.34 21.64
N ASN A 300 -12.42 14.79 21.44
CA ASN A 300 -11.77 15.79 22.31
C ASN A 300 -11.94 17.24 21.86
N LYS A 301 -12.21 18.14 22.82
CA LYS A 301 -12.32 19.60 22.60
C LYS A 301 -10.96 20.32 22.43
N THR A 302 -9.87 19.78 22.96
CA THR A 302 -8.48 20.30 22.80
C THR A 302 -7.80 19.78 21.53
N LYS A 303 -8.54 19.84 20.42
CA LYS A 303 -8.16 19.20 19.14
C LYS A 303 -7.01 19.92 18.44
N GLU A 304 -6.93 21.24 18.56
CA GLU A 304 -6.03 22.06 17.73
C GLU A 304 -4.55 21.94 18.11
N ASP A 305 -4.19 22.09 19.39
CA ASP A 305 -2.79 21.97 19.85
C ASP A 305 -2.19 20.60 19.56
N LYS A 306 -2.97 19.53 19.78
CA LYS A 306 -2.55 18.14 19.50
C LYS A 306 -2.33 17.93 18.01
N ILE A 307 -3.18 18.52 17.17
CA ILE A 307 -3.02 18.46 15.72
C ILE A 307 -1.76 19.24 15.31
N GLU A 308 -1.52 20.43 15.84
CA GLU A 308 -0.34 21.22 15.49
C GLU A 308 0.97 20.50 15.87
N HIS A 309 1.05 19.91 17.06
CA HIS A 309 2.21 19.12 17.46
C HIS A 309 2.42 17.90 16.54
N ARG A 310 1.35 17.21 16.13
CA ARG A 310 1.41 16.11 15.16
C ARG A 310 1.88 16.58 13.79
N LYS A 311 1.43 17.75 13.33
CA LYS A 311 1.90 18.35 12.07
C LYS A 311 3.41 18.50 12.06
N LYS A 312 3.99 19.09 13.12
CA LYS A 312 5.45 19.27 13.25
C LYS A 312 6.19 17.93 13.17
N THR A 313 5.70 16.94 13.91
CA THR A 313 6.26 15.58 13.90
C THR A 313 6.17 14.93 12.51
N ASN A 314 5.03 15.06 11.81
CA ASN A 314 4.83 14.47 10.49
C ASN A 314 5.71 15.14 9.42
N ILE A 315 5.89 16.47 9.50
CA ILE A 315 6.83 17.18 8.62
C ILE A 315 8.24 16.64 8.81
N GLN A 316 8.69 16.46 10.05
CA GLN A 316 10.01 15.88 10.34
C GLN A 316 10.15 14.45 9.79
N LYS A 317 9.13 13.60 9.96
CA LYS A 317 9.12 12.25 9.38
C LYS A 317 9.21 12.27 7.85
N CYS A 318 8.48 13.18 7.19
CA CYS A 318 8.58 13.37 5.74
C CYS A 318 9.98 13.83 5.31
N ILE A 319 10.62 14.73 6.06
CA ILE A 319 12.01 15.17 5.78
C ILE A 319 12.97 13.99 5.90
N GLN A 320 12.89 13.22 6.98
CA GLN A 320 13.72 12.03 7.19
C GLN A 320 13.50 10.99 6.08
N TRP A 321 12.25 10.81 5.65
CA TRP A 321 11.93 9.95 4.52
C TRP A 321 12.60 10.44 3.23
N CYS A 322 12.50 11.73 2.92
CA CYS A 322 13.17 12.32 1.76
C CYS A 322 14.69 12.17 1.84
N GLU A 323 15.31 12.37 3.00
CA GLU A 323 16.75 12.18 3.20
C GLU A 323 17.16 10.73 2.96
N LYS A 324 16.40 9.77 3.49
CA LYS A 324 16.66 8.34 3.32
C LYS A 324 16.67 7.92 1.84
N TYR A 325 15.69 8.38 1.06
CA TYR A 325 15.55 8.04 -0.36
C TYR A 325 16.15 9.09 -1.31
N LYS A 326 16.95 10.02 -0.77
CA LYS A 326 17.66 11.07 -1.53
C LYS A 326 16.72 11.94 -2.41
N ILE A 327 15.49 12.15 -1.96
CA ILE A 327 14.53 13.02 -2.62
C ILE A 327 14.75 14.48 -2.20
N PRO A 328 14.84 15.43 -3.15
CA PRO A 328 14.95 16.84 -2.81
C PRO A 328 13.74 17.32 -2.00
N TYR A 329 13.99 18.04 -0.90
CA TYR A 329 12.93 18.50 0.01
C TYR A 329 13.00 20.00 0.34
N ASN A 330 11.88 20.55 0.77
CA ASN A 330 11.74 21.91 1.27
C ASN A 330 12.00 21.96 2.78
N ARG A 331 12.74 22.97 3.25
CA ARG A 331 12.97 23.19 4.68
C ARG A 331 11.85 24.07 5.24
N PHE A 332 11.20 23.60 6.28
CA PHE A 332 10.22 24.37 7.05
C PHE A 332 10.94 24.90 8.28
N ILE A 333 11.53 26.09 8.15
CA ILE A 333 12.13 26.78 9.29
C ILE A 333 10.98 27.44 10.04
N GLU A 334 10.82 27.11 11.32
CA GLU A 334 9.92 27.88 12.19
C GLU A 334 10.41 29.32 12.17
N LYS A 335 9.54 30.25 11.78
CA LYS A 335 9.80 31.67 12.02
C LYS A 335 9.78 31.86 13.53
N VAL A 336 10.94 31.69 14.19
CA VAL A 336 11.14 32.20 15.54
C VAL A 336 10.89 33.70 15.41
N ASN A 337 9.84 34.20 16.05
CA ASN A 337 9.52 35.62 16.05
C ASN A 337 10.63 36.34 16.80
N ILE A 338 11.66 36.76 16.07
CA ILE A 338 12.84 37.47 16.61
C ILE A 338 12.42 38.77 17.31
N PHE A 339 11.25 39.32 16.93
CA PHE A 339 10.65 40.53 17.50
C PHE A 339 9.98 40.33 18.87
N LEU A 340 9.67 39.10 19.30
CA LEU A 340 9.11 38.86 20.64
C LEU A 340 10.17 39.00 21.74
N ASN A 341 11.43 38.66 21.46
CA ASN A 341 12.52 38.86 22.42
C ASN A 341 12.89 40.34 22.55
N THR A 342 12.82 41.11 21.47
CA THR A 342 13.20 42.54 21.50
C THR A 342 12.20 43.39 22.28
N GLN A 343 10.91 43.02 22.27
CA GLN A 343 9.89 43.72 23.06
C GLN A 343 10.03 43.41 24.57
N GLN A 344 10.40 42.19 24.94
CA GLN A 344 10.67 41.85 26.35
C GLN A 344 11.97 42.47 26.88
N GLU A 345 12.98 42.66 26.02
CA GLU A 345 14.21 43.37 26.39
C GLU A 345 13.98 44.89 26.50
N GLN A 346 13.14 45.49 25.63
CA GLN A 346 12.76 46.91 25.73
C GLN A 346 11.86 47.21 26.93
N GLU A 347 10.88 46.35 27.24
CA GLU A 347 10.03 46.52 28.44
C GLU A 347 10.84 46.38 29.75
N GLN A 348 11.92 45.59 29.76
CA GLN A 348 12.83 45.47 30.92
C GLN A 348 13.86 46.60 31.03
N GLU A 349 14.20 47.29 29.94
CA GLU A 349 15.02 48.52 29.97
C GLU A 349 14.17 49.72 30.42
N ASP A 350 12.95 49.85 29.90
CA ASP A 350 12.01 50.91 30.28
C ASP A 350 11.58 50.80 31.76
N GLU A 351 11.40 49.58 32.31
CA GLU A 351 11.13 49.40 33.75
C GLU A 351 12.34 49.71 34.65
N LYS A 352 13.58 49.57 34.15
CA LYS A 352 14.79 49.89 34.94
C LYS A 352 15.06 51.40 34.97
N ASP A 353 14.77 52.11 33.90
CA ASP A 353 14.94 53.56 33.83
C ASP A 353 13.90 54.32 34.66
N LEU A 354 12.72 53.73 34.90
CA LEU A 354 11.69 54.27 35.80
C LEU A 354 12.01 54.11 37.30
N ILE A 355 12.92 53.23 37.70
CA ILE A 355 13.29 52.98 39.11
C ILE A 355 14.44 53.88 39.57
N VAL A 356 15.08 54.64 38.67
CA VAL A 356 16.23 55.51 38.98
C VAL A 356 15.82 56.99 39.22
N GLU A 357 14.55 57.37 39.00
CA GLU A 357 14.05 58.74 39.17
C GLU A 357 13.14 58.99 40.41
N GLU A 358 13.06 58.07 41.38
CA GLU A 358 12.56 58.34 42.75
C GLU A 358 13.67 58.20 43.79
#